data_AF-A0A2G9HMU8-F1
#
_entry.id   AF-A0A2G9HMU8-F1
#
_cell.length_a   1.000
_cell.length_b   1.000
_cell.length_c   1.000
_cell.angle_alpha   90.00
_cell.angle_beta   90.00
_cell.angle_gamma   90.00
#
_symmetry.space_group_name_H-M   'P 1'
#
loop_
_entity.id
_entity.type
_entity.pdbx_description
1 polymer ?
#
loop_
_entity_poly.entity_id
_entity_poly.type
_entity_poly.pdbx_seq_one_letter_code
_entity_poly.pdbx_strand_id
1 'polypeptide(L)'
;MAVPKAPKTSDSLTYNWLFIRFFTRIRRLLRLKASKKQYKPPEQAEKTIDTDMGMCKEAKIEERHDDDDRWVVDLRKSVKMLHFGSWEEKEAAAKEIKKLAEEDLQRRKTMAELGVIPPLVTMVGSEVVARQRLAVRALIELANGSFSFYRQND
;
A
#
# COMPACT_ATOMS: atom_id res chain seq x y z
N MET A 1 47.69 31.74 2.92
CA MET A 1 46.80 31.35 4.03
C MET A 1 45.43 31.04 3.45
N ALA A 2 45.06 29.77 3.33
CA ALA A 2 43.80 29.35 2.71
C ALA A 2 42.80 28.93 3.80
N VAL A 3 41.65 29.59 3.82
CA VAL A 3 40.55 29.33 4.76
C VAL A 3 39.80 28.07 4.31
N PRO A 4 39.63 27.04 5.17
CA PRO A 4 38.84 25.88 4.80
C PRO A 4 37.33 26.22 4.85
N LYS A 5 36.62 26.03 3.73
CA LYS A 5 35.16 26.11 3.69
C LYS A 5 34.55 24.81 4.21
N ALA A 6 33.72 24.92 5.23
CA ALA A 6 32.96 23.82 5.80
C ALA A 6 31.88 23.27 4.82
N PRO A 7 31.57 21.96 4.86
CA PRO A 7 30.49 21.39 4.08
C PRO A 7 29.11 21.75 4.65
N LYS A 8 28.19 22.13 3.76
CA LYS A 8 26.79 22.42 4.09
C LYS A 8 26.04 21.10 4.28
N THR A 9 25.60 20.84 5.51
CA THR A 9 24.67 19.75 5.83
C THR A 9 23.29 20.36 6.01
N SER A 10 22.44 20.31 4.98
CA SER A 10 21.06 20.81 5.10
C SER A 10 20.04 20.05 4.26
N ASP A 11 20.09 18.72 4.23
CA ASP A 11 19.15 17.93 3.41
C ASP A 11 18.19 17.03 4.22
N SER A 12 18.30 16.96 5.57
CA SER A 12 17.43 16.07 6.37
C SER A 12 16.10 16.69 6.80
N LEU A 13 15.94 18.02 6.71
CA LEU A 13 14.78 18.73 7.28
C LEU A 13 13.61 18.94 6.30
N THR A 14 13.81 18.78 4.99
CA THR A 14 12.74 18.88 3.98
C THR A 14 11.91 17.61 3.89
N TYR A 15 12.50 16.45 4.18
CA TYR A 15 11.83 15.14 4.11
C TYR A 15 10.73 14.97 5.16
N ASN A 16 10.86 15.58 6.34
CA ASN A 16 9.87 15.45 7.42
C ASN A 16 8.58 16.24 7.18
N TRP A 17 8.66 17.39 6.49
CA TRP A 17 7.49 18.26 6.30
C TRP A 17 6.47 17.67 5.32
N LEU A 18 6.94 17.01 4.25
CA LEU A 18 6.09 16.36 3.26
C LEU A 18 5.31 15.19 3.88
N PHE A 19 5.98 14.40 4.72
CA PHE A 19 5.39 13.28 5.46
C PHE A 19 4.30 13.72 6.44
N ILE A 20 4.56 14.74 7.27
CA ILE A 20 3.58 15.26 8.24
C ILE A 20 2.36 15.84 7.51
N ARG A 21 2.57 16.56 6.40
CA ARG A 21 1.47 17.18 5.65
C ARG A 21 0.61 16.17 4.88
N PHE A 22 1.21 15.06 4.44
CA PHE A 22 0.48 13.95 3.82
C PHE A 22 -0.41 13.21 4.84
N PHE A 23 0.15 12.82 5.99
CA PHE A 23 -0.61 12.13 7.03
C PHE A 23 -1.74 12.98 7.60
N THR A 24 -1.53 14.29 7.79
CA THR A 24 -2.59 15.20 8.25
C THR A 24 -3.73 15.32 7.23
N ARG A 25 -3.43 15.30 5.92
CA ARG A 25 -4.47 15.28 4.87
C ARG A 25 -5.23 13.96 4.82
N ILE A 26 -4.57 12.81 4.95
CA ILE A 26 -5.23 11.50 4.99
C ILE A 26 -6.09 11.35 6.25
N ARG A 27 -5.59 11.76 7.43
CA ARG A 27 -6.38 11.73 8.68
C ARG A 27 -7.63 12.59 8.59
N ARG A 28 -7.56 13.71 7.86
CA ARG A 28 -8.72 14.58 7.60
C ARG A 28 -9.78 13.87 6.75
N LEU A 29 -9.37 13.11 5.74
CA LEU A 29 -10.28 12.35 4.87
C LEU A 29 -10.94 11.17 5.61
N LEU A 30 -10.21 10.48 6.49
CA LEU A 30 -10.75 9.37 7.28
C LEU A 30 -11.78 9.81 8.33
N ARG A 31 -11.64 11.01 8.91
CA ARG A 31 -12.61 11.55 9.89
C ARG A 31 -13.94 11.96 9.27
N LEU A 32 -13.99 12.24 7.97
CA LEU A 32 -15.21 12.67 7.28
C LEU A 32 -16.19 11.51 7.00
N LYS A 33 -15.76 10.25 7.16
CA LYS A 33 -16.62 9.06 6.98
C LYS A 33 -17.22 8.50 8.28
N ALA A 34 -16.92 9.09 9.43
CA ALA A 34 -17.41 8.64 10.73
C ALA A 34 -18.62 9.46 11.23
N SER A 35 -19.68 9.55 10.41
CA SER A 35 -20.93 10.20 10.84
C SER A 35 -22.17 9.37 10.52
N LYS A 36 -22.74 8.84 11.61
CA LYS A 36 -24.12 8.39 11.84
C LYS A 36 -24.56 7.02 11.29
N LYS A 37 -24.40 6.00 12.12
CA LYS A 37 -25.49 5.04 12.39
C LYS A 37 -25.83 5.12 13.89
N GLN A 38 -27.02 5.62 14.19
CA GLN A 38 -27.62 5.50 15.52
C GLN A 38 -27.90 4.03 15.79
N TYR A 39 -27.43 3.52 16.92
CA TYR A 39 -27.85 2.24 17.47
C TYR A 39 -28.81 2.53 18.63
N LYS A 40 -30.06 2.06 18.53
CA LYS A 40 -31.00 1.98 19.64
C LYS A 40 -31.11 0.49 20.05
N PRO A 41 -31.06 0.15 21.34
CA PRO A 41 -31.17 -1.23 21.80
C PRO A 41 -32.64 -1.68 21.85
N PRO A 42 -33.00 -2.89 21.38
CA PRO A 42 -34.29 -3.50 21.67
C PRO A 42 -34.23 -4.34 22.96
N GLU A 43 -35.19 -4.09 23.83
CA GLU A 43 -35.51 -4.88 25.02
C GLU A 43 -36.03 -6.28 24.67
N GLN A 44 -35.92 -7.15 25.67
CA GLN A 44 -36.05 -8.59 25.68
C GLN A 44 -37.49 -9.06 25.39
N ALA A 45 -37.64 -10.14 24.62
CA ALA A 45 -38.72 -11.11 24.82
C ALA A 45 -38.31 -12.46 24.21
N GLU A 46 -38.23 -13.45 25.07
CA GLU A 46 -37.95 -14.85 24.79
C GLU A 46 -38.99 -15.48 23.85
N LYS A 47 -38.56 -16.37 22.96
CA LYS A 47 -39.10 -17.74 22.86
C LYS A 47 -38.33 -18.61 21.85
N THR A 48 -37.76 -19.68 22.41
CA THR A 48 -37.73 -21.08 21.95
C THR A 48 -37.73 -21.36 20.45
N ILE A 49 -36.72 -22.11 19.97
CA ILE A 49 -36.86 -23.32 19.12
C ILE A 49 -35.51 -24.07 19.14
N ASP A 50 -35.55 -25.24 19.78
CA ASP A 50 -35.00 -26.56 19.44
C ASP A 50 -33.65 -26.72 18.72
N THR A 51 -32.83 -27.51 19.40
CA THR A 51 -31.65 -28.27 18.98
C THR A 51 -31.76 -28.91 17.59
N ASP A 52 -30.83 -28.54 16.69
CA ASP A 52 -30.27 -29.47 15.70
C ASP A 52 -28.76 -29.24 15.57
N MET A 53 -28.04 -30.35 15.56
CA MET A 53 -26.59 -30.43 15.56
C MET A 53 -26.09 -30.56 14.11
N GLY A 54 -25.45 -29.51 13.58
CA GLY A 54 -24.88 -29.50 12.23
C GLY A 54 -23.52 -28.81 12.19
N MET A 55 -22.49 -29.58 11.82
CA MET A 55 -21.06 -29.27 11.87
C MET A 55 -20.60 -27.99 11.15
N CYS A 56 -19.45 -27.49 11.61
CA CYS A 56 -18.57 -26.49 11.01
C CYS A 56 -18.54 -26.51 9.47
N LYS A 57 -18.50 -25.32 8.87
CA LYS A 57 -17.69 -25.12 7.66
C LYS A 57 -16.67 -24.06 7.96
N GLU A 58 -15.51 -24.52 8.43
CA GLU A 58 -14.23 -23.91 8.11
C GLU A 58 -14.31 -23.52 6.63
N ALA A 59 -14.33 -22.20 6.36
CA ALA A 59 -14.22 -21.71 5.00
C ALA A 59 -12.78 -21.92 4.57
N LYS A 60 -12.52 -23.17 4.16
CA LYS A 60 -11.52 -23.64 3.23
C LYS A 60 -10.31 -22.73 3.11
N ILE A 61 -9.29 -23.07 3.90
CA ILE A 61 -7.91 -22.88 3.49
C ILE A 61 -7.79 -23.62 2.16
N GLU A 62 -8.00 -22.90 1.05
CA GLU A 62 -7.54 -23.38 -0.23
C GLU A 62 -6.02 -23.21 -0.23
N GLU A 63 -5.33 -24.24 0.24
CA GLU A 63 -3.94 -24.46 -0.16
C GLU A 63 -3.89 -24.53 -1.69
N ARG A 64 -3.32 -23.51 -2.32
CA ARG A 64 -2.91 -23.56 -3.72
C ARG A 64 -1.61 -22.79 -3.93
N HIS A 65 -0.62 -23.56 -4.36
CA HIS A 65 0.66 -23.23 -5.00
C HIS A 65 1.77 -22.66 -4.12
N ASP A 66 2.64 -23.57 -3.67
CA ASP A 66 3.98 -23.29 -3.09
C ASP A 66 4.92 -22.50 -4.03
N ASP A 67 4.55 -22.28 -5.30
CA ASP A 67 5.29 -21.43 -6.25
C ASP A 67 4.91 -19.93 -6.14
N ASP A 68 3.78 -19.58 -5.51
CA ASP A 68 3.27 -18.20 -5.36
C ASP A 68 3.88 -17.46 -4.15
N ASP A 69 4.77 -18.06 -3.35
CA ASP A 69 5.48 -17.34 -2.27
C ASP A 69 6.78 -16.69 -2.74
N ARG A 70 7.32 -17.13 -3.89
CA ARG A 70 8.59 -16.63 -4.43
C ARG A 70 8.53 -15.13 -4.74
N TRP A 71 7.41 -14.64 -5.29
CA TRP A 71 7.27 -13.22 -5.63
C TRP A 71 7.26 -12.31 -4.40
N VAL A 72 6.83 -12.81 -3.22
CA VAL A 72 6.84 -12.04 -1.97
C VAL A 72 8.28 -11.77 -1.53
N VAL A 73 9.19 -12.72 -1.75
CA VAL A 73 10.62 -12.55 -1.47
C VAL A 73 11.23 -11.47 -2.38
N ASP A 74 10.93 -11.54 -3.69
CA ASP A 74 11.39 -10.55 -4.67
C ASP A 74 10.78 -9.16 -4.41
N LEU A 75 9.52 -9.13 -3.99
CA LEU A 75 8.87 -7.89 -3.56
C LEU A 75 9.57 -7.31 -2.33
N ARG A 76 9.82 -8.11 -1.29
CA ARG A 76 10.53 -7.63 -0.08
C ARG A 76 11.90 -7.05 -0.41
N LYS A 77 12.64 -7.70 -1.32
CA LYS A 77 13.91 -7.18 -1.83
C LYS A 77 13.71 -5.83 -2.52
N SER A 78 12.70 -5.73 -3.39
CA SER A 78 12.36 -4.48 -4.09
C SER A 78 11.94 -3.37 -3.12
N VAL A 79 11.13 -3.67 -2.10
CA VAL A 79 10.76 -2.70 -1.05
C VAL A 79 12.02 -2.21 -0.31
N LYS A 80 12.93 -3.12 0.06
CA LYS A 80 14.18 -2.74 0.71
C LYS A 80 15.02 -1.80 -0.17
N MET A 81 15.16 -2.12 -1.46
CA MET A 81 15.86 -1.25 -2.41
C MET A 81 15.14 0.10 -2.61
N LEU A 82 13.80 0.10 -2.60
CA LEU A 82 13.01 1.32 -2.73
C LEU A 82 13.19 2.28 -1.54
N HIS A 83 13.34 1.75 -0.33
CA HIS A 83 13.59 2.56 0.87
C HIS A 83 15.06 3.01 0.96
N PHE A 84 16.00 2.07 0.81
CA PHE A 84 17.39 2.26 1.22
C PHE A 84 18.42 2.24 0.09
N GLY A 85 18.01 1.92 -1.14
CA GLY A 85 18.93 1.81 -2.28
C GLY A 85 19.39 3.16 -2.85
N SER A 86 20.33 3.09 -3.79
CA SER A 86 20.71 4.21 -4.66
C SER A 86 19.51 4.67 -5.49
N TRP A 87 19.61 5.83 -6.14
CA TRP A 87 18.51 6.29 -7.00
C TRP A 87 18.23 5.34 -8.16
N GLU A 88 19.25 4.72 -8.74
CA GLU A 88 19.15 3.72 -9.79
C GLU A 88 18.45 2.45 -9.28
N GLU A 89 18.81 1.98 -8.08
CA GLU A 89 18.17 0.83 -7.43
C GLU A 89 16.71 1.12 -7.09
N LYS A 90 16.42 2.34 -6.62
CA LYS A 90 15.06 2.81 -6.34
C LYS A 90 14.21 2.86 -7.60
N GLU A 91 14.76 3.32 -8.72
CA GLU A 91 14.08 3.30 -10.02
C GLU A 91 13.80 1.87 -10.49
N ALA A 92 14.78 0.96 -10.37
CA ALA A 92 14.60 -0.45 -10.71
C ALA A 92 13.50 -1.08 -9.84
N ALA A 93 13.55 -0.85 -8.53
CA ALA A 93 12.54 -1.33 -7.59
C ALA A 93 11.14 -0.78 -7.89
N ALA A 94 11.02 0.51 -8.22
CA ALA A 94 9.73 1.12 -8.56
C ALA A 94 9.14 0.55 -9.86
N LYS A 95 9.98 0.22 -10.86
CA LYS A 95 9.53 -0.48 -12.08
C LYS A 95 8.99 -1.88 -11.77
N GLU A 96 9.70 -2.63 -10.93
CA GLU A 96 9.28 -3.98 -10.55
C GLU A 96 7.97 -3.96 -9.77
N ILE A 97 7.85 -3.06 -8.79
CA ILE A 97 6.63 -2.87 -8.00
C ILE A 97 5.44 -2.50 -8.89
N LYS A 98 5.63 -1.61 -9.87
CA LYS A 98 4.58 -1.25 -10.83
C LYS A 98 4.12 -2.49 -11.62
N LYS A 99 5.06 -3.29 -12.14
CA LYS A 99 4.75 -4.50 -12.90
C LYS A 99 3.98 -5.50 -12.04
N LEU A 100 4.46 -5.78 -10.84
CA LEU A 100 3.78 -6.70 -9.91
C LEU A 100 2.39 -6.18 -9.50
N ALA A 101 2.21 -4.86 -9.43
CA ALA A 101 0.92 -4.24 -9.14
C ALA A 101 -0.05 -4.43 -10.32
N GLU A 102 0.39 -4.35 -11.58
CA GLU A 102 -0.46 -4.55 -12.75
C GLU A 102 -1.13 -5.94 -12.75
N GLU A 103 -0.43 -6.97 -12.26
CA GLU A 103 -0.83 -8.37 -12.38
C GLU A 103 -2.03 -8.80 -11.49
N ASP A 104 -2.06 -8.40 -10.21
CA ASP A 104 -3.09 -8.90 -9.27
C ASP A 104 -3.44 -7.89 -8.17
N LEU A 105 -4.73 -7.84 -7.85
CA LEU A 105 -5.30 -7.07 -6.74
C LEU A 105 -4.78 -7.52 -5.37
N GLN A 106 -4.62 -8.82 -5.15
CA GLN A 106 -4.13 -9.33 -3.87
C GLN A 106 -2.67 -8.88 -3.64
N ARG A 107 -1.86 -8.87 -4.71
CA ARG A 107 -0.47 -8.39 -4.67
C ARG A 107 -0.39 -6.91 -4.31
N ARG A 108 -1.28 -6.06 -4.86
CA ARG A 108 -1.36 -4.63 -4.51
C ARG A 108 -1.64 -4.42 -3.03
N LYS A 109 -2.53 -5.23 -2.45
CA LYS A 109 -2.84 -5.18 -1.02
C LYS A 109 -1.61 -5.50 -0.18
N THR A 110 -0.91 -6.59 -0.49
CA THR A 110 0.33 -6.98 0.19
C THR A 110 1.42 -5.91 0.04
N MET A 111 1.55 -5.27 -1.12
CA MET A 111 2.50 -4.15 -1.31
C MET A 111 2.16 -2.94 -0.44
N ALA A 112 0.88 -2.60 -0.31
CA ALA A 112 0.44 -1.52 0.56
C ALA A 112 0.75 -1.83 2.03
N GLU A 113 0.53 -3.08 2.45
CA GLU A 113 0.87 -3.58 3.79
C GLU A 113 2.37 -3.56 4.06
N LEU A 114 3.20 -3.84 3.06
CA LEU A 114 4.67 -3.76 3.14
C LEU A 114 5.20 -2.30 3.09
N GLY A 115 4.33 -1.30 3.03
CA GLY A 115 4.75 0.09 3.13
C GLY A 115 5.47 0.60 1.88
N VAL A 116 5.03 0.17 0.70
CA VAL A 116 5.54 0.65 -0.60
C VAL A 116 5.07 2.07 -0.92
N ILE A 117 3.90 2.47 -0.43
CA ILE A 117 3.29 3.76 -0.76
C ILE A 117 4.15 4.95 -0.29
N PRO A 118 4.65 5.02 0.95
CA PRO A 118 5.39 6.20 1.41
C PRO A 118 6.69 6.49 0.61
N PRO A 119 7.56 5.51 0.29
CA PRO A 119 8.72 5.74 -0.57
C PRO A 119 8.38 6.17 -2.00
N LEU A 120 7.29 5.66 -2.57
CA LEU A 120 6.85 6.13 -3.88
C LEU A 120 6.41 7.59 -3.80
N VAL A 121 5.69 7.97 -2.74
CA VAL A 121 5.28 9.37 -2.52
C VAL A 121 6.49 10.29 -2.34
N THR A 122 7.55 9.86 -1.65
CA THR A 122 8.78 10.66 -1.56
C THR A 122 9.49 10.78 -2.92
N MET A 123 9.49 9.71 -3.73
CA MET A 123 10.04 9.73 -5.08
C MET A 123 9.30 10.69 -6.02
N VAL A 124 7.99 10.90 -5.84
CA VAL A 124 7.23 11.94 -6.56
C VAL A 124 7.78 13.35 -6.29
N GLY A 125 8.41 13.57 -5.14
CA GLY A 125 9.07 14.83 -4.80
C GLY A 125 10.48 15.00 -5.37
N SER A 126 11.01 14.03 -6.14
CA SER A 126 12.35 14.11 -6.73
C SER A 126 12.43 15.22 -7.79
N GLU A 127 13.59 15.87 -7.94
CA GLU A 127 13.82 16.90 -8.98
C GLU A 127 13.88 16.32 -10.41
N VAL A 128 14.05 15.00 -10.54
CA VAL A 128 14.16 14.32 -11.83
C VAL A 128 12.76 13.91 -12.32
N VAL A 129 12.28 14.56 -13.38
CA VAL A 129 10.94 14.32 -13.97
C VAL A 129 10.68 12.84 -14.31
N ALA A 130 11.70 12.11 -14.77
CA ALA A 130 11.57 10.69 -15.08
C ALA A 130 11.20 9.86 -13.83
N ARG A 131 11.82 10.15 -12.69
CA ARG A 131 11.56 9.49 -11.40
C ARG A 131 10.17 9.83 -10.89
N GLN A 132 9.76 11.09 -11.01
CA GLN A 132 8.41 11.52 -10.64
C GLN A 132 7.35 10.75 -11.44
N ARG A 133 7.49 10.71 -12.77
CA ARG A 133 6.54 10.01 -13.65
C ARG A 133 6.47 8.52 -13.33
N LEU A 134 7.61 7.89 -13.06
CA LEU A 134 7.67 6.48 -12.68
C LEU A 134 6.92 6.23 -11.37
N ALA A 135 7.18 7.03 -10.33
CA ALA A 135 6.52 6.90 -9.04
C ALA A 135 5.01 7.13 -9.13
N VAL A 136 4.58 8.16 -9.87
CA VAL A 136 3.14 8.42 -10.10
C VAL A 136 2.47 7.24 -10.80
N ARG A 137 3.10 6.66 -11.83
CA ARG A 137 2.58 5.47 -12.52
C ARG A 137 2.44 4.28 -11.57
N ALA A 138 3.46 4.00 -10.77
CA ALA A 138 3.40 2.91 -9.78
C ALA A 138 2.27 3.13 -8.76
N LEU A 139 2.07 4.37 -8.29
CA LEU A 139 0.97 4.70 -7.38
C LEU A 139 -0.40 4.56 -8.03
N ILE A 140 -0.54 4.90 -9.32
CA ILE A 140 -1.77 4.67 -10.09
C ILE A 140 -2.08 3.18 -10.16
N GLU A 141 -1.10 2.32 -10.46
CA GLU A 141 -1.33 0.87 -10.53
C GLU A 141 -1.72 0.27 -9.18
N LEU A 142 -1.08 0.71 -8.10
CA LEU A 142 -1.50 0.34 -6.74
C LEU A 142 -2.93 0.80 -6.42
N ALA A 143 -3.36 1.94 -6.96
CA ALA A 143 -4.69 2.51 -6.75
C ALA A 143 -5.75 1.97 -7.71
N ASN A 144 -5.38 1.32 -8.82
CA ASN A 144 -6.28 0.76 -9.84
C ASN A 144 -7.13 -0.44 -9.34
N GLY A 145 -7.37 -0.53 -8.03
CA GLY A 145 -8.25 -1.51 -7.40
C GLY A 145 -9.72 -1.16 -7.60
N SER A 146 -10.19 -1.22 -8.84
CA SER A 146 -11.60 -1.02 -9.15
C SER A 146 -12.10 -2.08 -10.12
N PHE A 147 -12.63 -3.15 -9.53
CA PHE A 147 -13.84 -3.86 -9.95
C PHE A 147 -13.92 -4.29 -11.43
N SER A 148 -13.02 -5.19 -11.87
CA SER A 148 -13.33 -6.02 -13.05
C SER A 148 -14.23 -7.19 -12.63
N PHE A 149 -15.43 -6.90 -12.13
CA PHE A 149 -16.51 -7.88 -12.19
C PHE A 149 -17.02 -7.87 -13.64
N TYR A 150 -16.85 -9.01 -14.31
CA TYR A 150 -17.29 -9.32 -15.69
C TYR A 150 -16.49 -8.71 -16.84
N ARG A 151 -15.30 -9.27 -17.11
CA ARG A 151 -14.86 -9.51 -18.48
C ARG A 151 -14.63 -11.00 -18.68
N GLN A 152 -15.70 -11.77 -18.51
CA GLN A 152 -15.79 -13.16 -18.97
C GLN A 152 -16.91 -13.21 -20.00
N ASN A 153 -16.59 -13.72 -21.19
CA ASN A 153 -17.44 -14.07 -22.34
C ASN A 153 -17.76 -12.93 -23.32
N ASP A 154 -16.95 -12.87 -24.39
CA ASP A 154 -17.44 -12.97 -25.78
C ASP A 154 -16.53 -13.97 -26.52
#